data_AF-A0A077R5R9-F1
#
_entry.id   AF-A0A077R5R9-F1
#
_cell.length_a   1.000
_cell.length_b   1.000
_cell.length_c   1.000
_cell.angle_alpha   90.00
_cell.angle_beta   90.00
_cell.angle_gamma   90.00
#
_symmetry.space_group_name_H-M   'P 1'
#
loop_
_entity.id
_entity.type
_entity.pdbx_description
1 polymer ?
#
loop_
_entity_poly.entity_id
_entity_poly.type
_entity_poly.pdbx_seq_one_letter_code
_entity_poly.pdbx_strand_id
1 'polypeptide(L)'
;MTWLITAAIVLPFGTVALLLPPLLQLEASGLSYINGPPVWPPFASISNYLLGSTPQRLTAFLDYALSESQREAVLYYDNAFPGLFAAFGLSCIGYHVTSLAISETKSVFLARGFKGRDLLKSIPDPIPESLGLPTAAVYMALLFLFIPFRYFSSSLPGVSKLGNDWEGRMDGRGGFPHHELASFLSALLSFSCAIVLGFLDDVFDIRWRYKLPIPVISSIPLLMVYYAGGGGTSVVVPGIVFSTV
;
A
#
# COMPACT_ATOMS: atom_id res chain seq x y z
N MET A 1 -4.88 21.33 24.72
CA MET A 1 -4.29 20.26 25.55
C MET A 1 -5.04 18.93 25.38
N THR A 2 -6.37 18.93 25.39
CA THR A 2 -7.21 17.72 25.18
C THR A 2 -7.05 17.08 23.79
N TRP A 3 -6.96 17.85 22.72
CA TRP A 3 -6.78 17.35 21.33
C TRP A 3 -5.48 16.59 21.07
N LEU A 4 -4.39 16.95 21.77
CA LEU A 4 -3.09 16.29 21.62
C LEU A 4 -3.04 14.97 22.38
N ILE A 5 -3.76 14.88 23.51
CA ILE A 5 -3.86 13.67 24.32
C ILE A 5 -4.82 12.68 23.66
N THR A 6 -5.93 13.14 23.06
CA THR A 6 -6.78 12.28 22.23
C THR A 6 -6.03 11.76 21.01
N ALA A 7 -5.23 12.58 20.32
CA ALA A 7 -4.39 12.09 19.22
C ALA A 7 -3.35 11.04 19.68
N ALA A 8 -2.74 11.22 20.85
CA ALA A 8 -1.70 10.34 21.38
C ALA A 8 -2.22 8.96 21.86
N ILE A 9 -3.51 8.86 22.22
CA ILE A 9 -4.16 7.61 22.66
C ILE A 9 -4.92 6.94 21.50
N VAL A 10 -5.50 7.74 20.59
CA VAL A 10 -6.19 7.24 19.39
C VAL A 10 -5.22 6.66 18.37
N LEU A 11 -3.96 7.14 18.29
CA LEU A 11 -2.96 6.53 17.41
C LEU A 11 -2.62 5.07 17.78
N PRO A 12 -2.24 4.71 19.02
CA PRO A 12 -1.86 3.34 19.37
C PRO A 12 -3.06 2.37 19.40
N PHE A 13 -4.23 2.79 19.88
CA PHE A 13 -5.44 1.94 19.77
C PHE A 13 -5.97 1.88 18.34
N GLY A 14 -5.87 2.99 17.61
CA GLY A 14 -5.98 3.05 16.16
C GLY A 14 -5.07 2.02 15.49
N THR A 15 -3.84 1.82 15.98
CA THR A 15 -2.89 0.86 15.41
C THR A 15 -3.19 -0.61 15.64
N VAL A 16 -3.89 -0.97 16.70
CA VAL A 16 -4.47 -2.31 16.85
C VAL A 16 -5.77 -2.41 16.04
N ALA A 17 -6.51 -1.29 15.96
CA ALA A 17 -7.62 -1.10 15.05
C ALA A 17 -7.20 -0.89 13.58
N LEU A 18 -5.94 -1.08 13.17
CA LEU A 18 -5.51 -0.79 11.79
C LEU A 18 -5.84 -1.92 10.80
N LEU A 19 -6.24 -3.08 11.31
CA LEU A 19 -7.00 -4.10 10.58
C LEU A 19 -8.52 -3.84 10.58
N LEU A 20 -8.98 -2.87 11.37
CA LEU A 20 -10.39 -2.56 11.61
C LEU A 20 -11.03 -1.67 10.54
N PRO A 21 -10.40 -0.68 9.88
CA PRO A 21 -11.05 0.07 8.79
C PRO A 21 -11.58 -0.84 7.67
N PRO A 22 -10.83 -1.85 7.19
CA PRO A 22 -11.39 -2.80 6.21
C PRO A 22 -12.47 -3.71 6.78
N LEU A 23 -12.49 -3.98 8.09
CA LEU A 23 -13.56 -4.75 8.76
C LEU A 23 -14.82 -3.90 9.03
N LEU A 24 -14.65 -2.61 9.32
CA LEU A 24 -15.70 -1.59 9.41
C LEU A 24 -16.31 -1.32 8.04
N GLN A 25 -15.49 -1.27 6.99
CA GLN A 25 -15.94 -1.21 5.60
C GLN A 25 -16.69 -2.49 5.19
N LEU A 26 -16.21 -3.67 5.61
CA LEU A 26 -16.92 -4.93 5.41
C LEU A 26 -18.29 -4.93 6.11
N GLU A 27 -18.38 -4.41 7.34
CA GLU A 27 -19.63 -4.24 8.09
C GLU A 27 -20.59 -3.26 7.39
N ALA A 28 -20.10 -2.09 6.96
CA ALA A 28 -20.86 -1.11 6.17
C ALA A 28 -21.34 -1.68 4.82
N SER A 29 -20.53 -2.52 4.17
CA SER A 29 -20.92 -3.23 2.94
C SER A 29 -21.96 -4.33 3.19
N GLY A 30 -21.92 -4.97 4.37
CA GLY A 30 -22.89 -5.96 4.82
C GLY A 30 -24.30 -5.38 5.01
N LEU A 31 -24.40 -4.12 5.45
CA LEU A 31 -25.68 -3.37 5.50
C LEU A 31 -26.29 -3.15 4.11
N SER A 32 -25.45 -3.04 3.06
CA SER A 32 -25.89 -2.93 1.66
C SER A 32 -26.30 -4.27 1.04
N TYR A 33 -25.89 -5.40 1.63
CA TYR A 33 -26.20 -6.76 1.19
C TYR A 33 -27.66 -7.17 1.47
N ILE A 34 -28.38 -6.39 2.28
CA ILE A 34 -29.78 -6.65 2.64
C ILE A 34 -30.71 -6.58 1.40
N ASN A 35 -30.29 -5.92 0.30
CA ASN A 35 -31.15 -5.64 -0.85
C ASN A 35 -30.61 -6.10 -2.23
N GLY A 36 -29.60 -6.98 -2.33
CA GLY A 36 -29.03 -7.38 -3.63
C GLY A 36 -28.51 -8.83 -3.70
N PRO A 37 -28.35 -9.41 -4.91
CA PRO A 37 -27.90 -10.79 -5.08
C PRO A 37 -26.44 -10.98 -4.62
N PRO A 38 -26.08 -12.20 -4.17
CA PRO A 38 -24.88 -12.41 -3.37
C PRO A 38 -23.59 -12.31 -4.18
N VAL A 39 -22.88 -11.19 -4.04
CA VAL A 39 -21.53 -11.03 -4.60
C VAL A 39 -20.53 -11.54 -3.56
N TRP A 40 -20.07 -12.77 -3.77
CA TRP A 40 -19.06 -13.45 -2.95
C TRP A 40 -17.76 -12.63 -2.78
N PRO A 41 -17.26 -12.41 -1.55
CA PRO A 41 -15.85 -12.11 -1.33
C PRO A 41 -15.04 -13.38 -0.98
N PRO A 42 -13.73 -13.44 -1.29
CA PRO A 42 -12.82 -14.57 -0.98
C PRO A 42 -12.55 -14.83 0.51
N PHE A 43 -13.40 -14.32 1.41
CA PHE A 43 -13.32 -14.49 2.86
C PHE A 43 -14.71 -14.62 3.50
N ALA A 44 -15.69 -15.17 2.78
CA ALA A 44 -17.08 -15.36 3.26
C ALA A 44 -17.16 -16.06 4.63
N SER A 45 -16.23 -16.97 4.93
CA SER A 45 -16.13 -17.63 6.23
C SER A 45 -15.72 -16.66 7.35
N ILE A 46 -14.82 -15.72 7.09
CA ILE A 46 -14.38 -14.70 8.05
C ILE A 46 -15.48 -13.65 8.23
N SER A 47 -16.13 -13.22 7.13
CA SER A 47 -17.25 -12.28 7.21
C SER A 47 -18.40 -12.86 8.01
N ASN A 48 -18.80 -14.11 7.76
CA ASN A 48 -19.87 -14.78 8.51
C ASN A 48 -19.48 -15.05 9.97
N TYR A 49 -18.21 -15.32 10.27
CA TYR A 49 -17.72 -15.48 11.64
C TYR A 49 -17.75 -14.16 12.44
N LEU A 50 -17.44 -13.03 11.79
CA LEU A 50 -17.38 -11.72 12.44
C LEU A 50 -18.74 -11.00 12.48
N LEU A 51 -19.57 -11.17 11.45
CA LEU A 51 -20.85 -10.46 11.24
C LEU A 51 -22.09 -11.33 11.47
N GLY A 52 -21.95 -12.66 11.54
CA GLY A 52 -23.08 -13.59 11.63
C GLY A 52 -23.66 -13.80 13.03
N SER A 53 -23.05 -13.24 14.08
CA SER A 53 -23.61 -13.28 15.43
C SER A 53 -24.44 -12.03 15.71
N THR A 54 -25.61 -12.17 16.34
CA THR A 54 -26.36 -11.06 16.92
C THR A 54 -26.08 -11.02 18.44
N PRO A 55 -25.45 -9.97 19.01
CA PRO A 55 -24.83 -8.81 18.37
C PRO A 55 -23.49 -9.14 17.68
N GLN A 56 -23.15 -8.36 16.66
CA GLN A 56 -21.93 -8.55 15.89
C GLN A 56 -20.73 -8.32 16.82
N ARG A 57 -19.86 -9.32 16.96
CA ARG A 57 -18.71 -9.26 17.88
C ARG A 57 -17.78 -8.07 17.59
N LEU A 58 -17.67 -7.72 16.31
CA LEU A 58 -16.92 -6.56 15.86
C LEU A 58 -17.55 -5.26 16.36
N THR A 59 -18.87 -5.10 16.20
CA THR A 59 -19.62 -3.91 16.62
C THR A 59 -19.60 -3.76 18.14
N ALA A 60 -19.74 -4.86 18.90
CA ALA A 60 -19.60 -4.82 20.35
C ALA A 60 -18.18 -4.42 20.81
N PHE A 61 -17.14 -4.85 20.10
CA PHE A 61 -15.76 -4.44 20.38
C PHE A 61 -15.51 -2.98 19.98
N LEU A 62 -16.07 -2.55 18.85
CA LEU A 62 -16.01 -1.18 18.36
C LEU A 62 -16.72 -0.19 19.29
N ASP A 63 -17.91 -0.52 19.76
CA ASP A 63 -18.69 0.28 20.70
C ASP A 63 -18.00 0.36 22.07
N TYR A 64 -17.20 -0.65 22.43
CA TYR A 64 -16.35 -0.63 23.62
C TYR A 64 -15.08 0.23 23.42
N ALA A 65 -14.52 0.25 22.21
CA ALA A 65 -13.22 0.85 21.92
C ALA A 65 -13.29 2.31 21.41
N LEU A 66 -14.38 2.71 20.73
CA LEU A 66 -14.53 4.04 20.11
C LEU A 66 -15.90 4.65 20.44
N SER A 67 -15.91 5.97 20.66
CA SER A 67 -17.15 6.76 20.76
C SER A 67 -17.76 6.98 19.36
N GLU A 68 -19.08 7.14 19.26
CA GLU A 68 -19.78 7.37 17.98
C GLU A 68 -19.19 8.54 17.17
N SER A 69 -18.85 9.65 17.84
CA SER A 69 -18.21 10.81 17.19
C SER A 69 -16.86 10.48 16.54
N GLN A 70 -16.12 9.52 17.09
CA GLN A 70 -14.85 9.07 16.54
C GLN A 70 -15.07 8.15 15.34
N ARG A 71 -16.14 7.35 15.33
CA ARG A 71 -16.51 6.48 14.20
C ARG A 71 -16.87 7.31 12.96
N GLU A 72 -17.67 8.36 13.14
CA GLU A 72 -18.02 9.28 12.05
C GLU A 72 -16.80 10.00 11.48
N ALA A 73 -15.88 10.45 12.36
CA ALA A 73 -14.63 11.08 11.93
C ALA A 73 -13.74 10.11 11.13
N VAL A 74 -13.62 8.85 11.58
CA VAL A 74 -12.86 7.81 10.86
C VAL A 74 -13.47 7.55 9.47
N LEU A 75 -14.80 7.42 9.38
CA LEU A 75 -15.48 7.24 8.10
C LEU A 75 -15.30 8.46 7.18
N TYR A 76 -15.34 9.68 7.72
CA TYR A 76 -15.08 10.90 6.93
C TYR A 76 -13.66 10.90 6.33
N TYR A 77 -12.64 10.59 7.15
CA TYR A 77 -11.26 10.54 6.68
C TYR A 77 -10.98 9.37 5.74
N ASP A 78 -11.63 8.21 5.93
CA ASP A 78 -11.48 7.07 5.03
C ASP A 78 -12.14 7.34 3.66
N ASN A 79 -13.26 8.06 3.63
CA ASN A 79 -13.86 8.53 2.38
C ASN A 79 -13.00 9.60 1.69
N ALA A 80 -12.37 10.51 2.45
CA ALA A 80 -11.50 11.54 1.89
C ALA A 80 -10.16 10.95 1.38
N PHE A 81 -9.62 9.94 2.07
CA PHE A 81 -8.32 9.33 1.77
C PHE A 81 -8.43 7.79 1.85
N PRO A 82 -8.87 7.14 0.75
CA PRO A 82 -9.11 5.70 0.76
C PRO A 82 -7.84 4.90 1.05
N GLY A 83 -7.89 4.10 2.11
CA GLY A 83 -6.79 3.23 2.53
C GLY A 83 -5.67 3.92 3.31
N LEU A 84 -5.82 5.19 3.70
CA LEU A 84 -4.81 5.92 4.49
C LEU A 84 -4.53 5.24 5.82
N PHE A 85 -5.59 4.85 6.54
CA PHE A 85 -5.44 4.14 7.79
C PHE A 85 -4.70 2.83 7.54
N ALA A 86 -5.22 1.93 6.70
CA ALA A 86 -4.56 0.66 6.40
C ALA A 86 -3.07 0.83 6.03
N ALA A 87 -2.71 1.84 5.24
CA ALA A 87 -1.32 2.15 4.90
C ALA A 87 -0.48 2.56 6.12
N PHE A 88 -1.01 3.40 7.01
CA PHE A 88 -0.34 3.79 8.26
C PHE A 88 -0.04 2.56 9.14
N GLY A 89 -0.98 1.63 9.25
CA GLY A 89 -0.81 0.44 10.09
C GLY A 89 0.17 -0.57 9.53
N LEU A 90 0.05 -0.83 8.24
CA LEU A 90 1.03 -1.64 7.53
C LEU A 90 2.43 -1.01 7.56
N SER A 91 2.54 0.33 7.62
CA SER A 91 3.82 1.01 7.78
C SER A 91 4.45 0.77 9.16
N CYS A 92 3.67 0.88 10.25
CA CYS A 92 4.15 0.56 11.59
C CYS A 92 4.59 -0.91 11.72
N ILE A 93 3.76 -1.85 11.22
CA ILE A 93 4.11 -3.27 11.17
C ILE A 93 5.36 -3.47 10.30
N GLY A 94 5.41 -2.81 9.16
CA GLY A 94 6.52 -2.88 8.23
C GLY A 94 7.84 -2.44 8.82
N TYR A 95 7.86 -1.38 9.64
CA TYR A 95 9.04 -0.96 10.38
C TYR A 95 9.57 -2.08 11.28
N HIS A 96 8.69 -2.69 12.08
CA HIS A 96 9.09 -3.78 12.99
C HIS A 96 9.57 -5.02 12.23
N VAL A 97 8.81 -5.48 11.23
CA VAL A 97 9.16 -6.66 10.42
C VAL A 97 10.47 -6.43 9.66
N THR A 98 10.68 -5.23 9.10
CA THR A 98 11.92 -4.87 8.41
C THR A 98 13.11 -4.88 9.36
N SER A 99 12.97 -4.30 10.55
CA SER A 99 14.06 -4.27 11.55
C SER A 99 14.50 -5.69 11.96
N LEU A 100 13.52 -6.59 12.12
CA LEU A 100 13.77 -8.00 12.41
C LEU A 100 14.40 -8.71 11.20
N ALA A 101 13.87 -8.50 10.00
CA ALA A 101 14.42 -9.09 8.78
C ALA A 101 15.88 -8.68 8.53
N ILE A 102 16.25 -7.42 8.77
CA ILE A 102 17.63 -6.94 8.65
C ILE A 102 18.53 -7.61 9.70
N SER A 103 18.08 -7.69 10.95
CA SER A 103 18.84 -8.31 12.05
C SER A 103 19.18 -9.77 11.74
N GLU A 104 18.18 -10.56 11.34
CA GLU A 104 18.36 -11.98 11.07
C GLU A 104 19.21 -12.23 9.82
N THR A 105 18.96 -11.47 8.74
CA THR A 105 19.62 -11.73 7.45
C THR A 105 21.06 -11.24 7.42
N LYS A 106 21.45 -10.30 8.30
CA LYS A 106 22.84 -9.79 8.39
C LYS A 106 23.87 -10.90 8.51
N SER A 107 23.60 -11.91 9.35
CA SER A 107 24.51 -13.05 9.55
C SER A 107 24.70 -13.87 8.26
N VAL A 108 23.61 -14.07 7.50
CA VAL A 108 23.58 -14.84 6.26
C VAL A 108 24.32 -14.12 5.14
N PHE A 109 24.12 -12.81 4.98
CA PHE A 109 24.83 -12.00 3.97
C PHE A 109 26.34 -12.00 4.22
N LEU A 110 26.76 -11.85 5.48
CA LEU A 110 28.17 -11.97 5.87
C LEU A 110 28.74 -13.35 5.54
N ALA A 111 28.00 -14.42 5.83
CA ALA A 111 28.43 -15.80 5.56
C ALA A 111 28.56 -16.09 4.06
N ARG A 112 27.70 -15.49 3.22
CA ARG A 112 27.77 -15.63 1.75
C ARG A 112 28.81 -14.76 1.07
N GLY A 113 29.52 -13.92 1.84
CA GLY A 113 30.56 -13.05 1.31
C GLY A 113 30.06 -11.73 0.74
N PHE A 114 28.78 -11.40 0.88
CA PHE A 114 28.24 -10.05 0.61
C PHE A 114 28.66 -9.13 1.76
N LYS A 115 29.90 -8.65 1.69
CA LYS A 115 30.50 -7.82 2.73
C LYS A 115 31.43 -6.76 2.13
N GLY A 116 31.34 -5.57 2.69
CA GLY A 116 32.13 -4.40 2.31
C GLY A 116 32.91 -3.84 3.49
N ARG A 117 33.99 -3.13 3.22
CA ARG A 117 34.67 -2.31 4.23
C ARG A 117 34.13 -0.90 4.16
N ASP A 118 33.87 -0.30 5.32
CA ASP A 118 33.59 1.13 5.41
C ASP A 118 34.86 1.90 5.02
N LEU A 119 34.88 2.50 3.82
CA LEU A 119 36.03 3.23 3.30
C LEU A 119 36.32 4.52 4.09
N LEU A 120 35.36 5.03 4.84
CA LEU A 120 35.48 6.26 5.63
C LEU A 120 35.89 6.00 7.09
N LYS A 121 36.07 4.74 7.49
CA LYS A 121 36.53 4.36 8.83
C LYS A 121 37.79 3.52 8.77
N SER A 122 38.70 3.74 9.71
CA SER A 122 39.93 2.94 9.84
C SER A 122 39.69 1.57 10.49
N ILE A 123 38.46 1.29 10.93
CA ILE A 123 38.09 0.01 11.52
C ILE A 123 37.94 -1.02 10.39
N PRO A 124 38.68 -2.14 10.40
CA PRO A 124 38.70 -3.10 9.29
C PRO A 124 37.51 -4.08 9.31
N ASP A 125 36.51 -3.86 10.17
CA ASP A 125 35.40 -4.79 10.35
C ASP A 125 34.50 -4.82 9.10
N PRO A 126 34.24 -6.00 8.51
CA PRO A 126 33.39 -6.12 7.33
C PRO A 126 31.91 -5.90 7.70
N ILE A 127 31.23 -5.09 6.90
CA ILE A 127 29.81 -4.76 7.04
C ILE A 127 29.03 -5.57 6.00
N PRO A 128 27.88 -6.19 6.35
CA PRO A 128 27.01 -6.85 5.37
C PRO A 128 26.57 -5.88 4.27
N GLU A 129 26.65 -6.33 3.02
CA GLU A 129 26.14 -5.60 1.85
C GLU A 129 24.75 -6.12 1.43
N SER A 130 24.09 -5.38 0.54
CA SER A 130 22.77 -5.71 -0.04
C SER A 130 21.64 -5.93 0.97
N LEU A 131 21.69 -5.29 2.15
CA LEU A 131 20.60 -5.27 3.15
C LEU A 131 19.32 -4.56 2.65
N GLY A 132 19.39 -3.87 1.50
CA GLY A 132 18.21 -3.35 0.81
C GLY A 132 17.27 -4.46 0.31
N LEU A 133 17.78 -5.66 0.00
CA LEU A 133 16.98 -6.78 -0.50
C LEU A 133 15.90 -7.26 0.49
N PRO A 134 16.21 -7.61 1.76
CA PRO A 134 15.18 -8.01 2.72
C PRO A 134 14.19 -6.87 3.00
N THR A 135 14.65 -5.62 3.01
CA THR A 135 13.79 -4.44 3.17
C THR A 135 12.78 -4.33 2.03
N ALA A 136 13.25 -4.47 0.78
CA ALA A 136 12.40 -4.41 -0.40
C ALA A 136 11.43 -5.60 -0.48
N ALA A 137 11.85 -6.80 -0.06
CA ALA A 137 10.99 -7.97 0.01
C ALA A 137 9.84 -7.80 1.03
N VAL A 138 10.13 -7.25 2.21
CA VAL A 138 9.10 -6.92 3.21
C VAL A 138 8.16 -5.85 2.66
N TYR A 139 8.69 -4.80 2.03
CA TYR A 139 7.87 -3.76 1.43
C TYR A 139 6.95 -4.29 0.31
N MET A 140 7.46 -5.18 -0.56
CA MET A 140 6.64 -5.89 -1.56
C MET A 140 5.52 -6.70 -0.91
N ALA A 141 5.82 -7.48 0.13
CA ALA A 141 4.83 -8.28 0.84
C ALA A 141 3.73 -7.40 1.46
N LEU A 142 4.10 -6.25 2.04
CA LEU A 142 3.15 -5.30 2.59
C LEU A 142 2.25 -4.68 1.51
N LEU A 143 2.81 -4.35 0.34
CA LEU A 143 2.00 -3.83 -0.77
C LEU A 143 1.03 -4.87 -1.32
N PHE A 144 1.42 -6.15 -1.40
CA PHE A 144 0.49 -7.22 -1.75
C PHE A 144 -0.62 -7.38 -0.71
N LEU A 145 -0.28 -7.28 0.57
CA LEU A 145 -1.25 -7.29 1.67
C LEU A 145 -2.15 -6.04 1.65
N PHE A 146 -1.69 -4.91 1.11
CA PHE A 146 -2.45 -3.67 1.00
C PHE A 146 -3.52 -3.68 -0.09
N ILE A 147 -3.31 -4.42 -1.20
CA ILE A 147 -4.27 -4.56 -2.31
C ILE A 147 -5.69 -4.85 -1.83
N PRO A 148 -5.95 -5.92 -1.04
CA PRO A 148 -7.30 -6.23 -0.59
C PRO A 148 -7.90 -5.08 0.23
N PHE A 149 -7.11 -4.48 1.12
CA PHE A 149 -7.60 -3.42 2.01
C PHE A 149 -7.96 -2.13 1.28
N ARG A 150 -7.29 -1.82 0.17
CA ARG A 150 -7.60 -0.64 -0.64
C ARG A 150 -8.81 -0.83 -1.55
N TYR A 151 -8.92 -1.99 -2.21
CA TYR A 151 -9.87 -2.15 -3.33
C TYR A 151 -11.17 -2.88 -2.97
N PHE A 152 -11.24 -3.64 -1.86
CA PHE A 152 -12.44 -4.41 -1.53
C PHE A 152 -13.66 -3.58 -1.08
N SER A 153 -13.50 -2.31 -0.69
CA SER A 153 -14.60 -1.48 -0.17
C SER A 153 -15.17 -0.42 -1.12
N SER A 154 -14.74 -0.40 -2.37
CA SER A 154 -15.20 0.62 -3.32
C SER A 154 -16.63 0.40 -3.86
N SER A 155 -17.39 -0.56 -3.32
CA SER A 155 -18.81 -0.72 -3.65
C SER A 155 -19.67 0.34 -2.94
N LEU A 156 -19.70 1.56 -3.49
CA LEU A 156 -20.89 2.40 -3.47
C LEU A 156 -21.67 2.11 -4.76
N PRO A 157 -22.68 1.24 -4.72
CA PRO A 157 -23.57 1.03 -5.86
C PRO A 157 -24.39 2.32 -6.00
N GLY A 158 -24.00 3.20 -6.92
CA GLY A 158 -24.82 4.39 -7.23
C GLY A 158 -24.10 5.61 -7.76
N VAL A 159 -22.77 5.73 -7.64
CA VAL A 159 -22.06 6.87 -8.27
C VAL A 159 -21.72 6.52 -9.70
N SER A 160 -22.71 6.65 -10.58
CA SER A 160 -22.47 6.79 -12.01
C SER A 160 -21.66 8.06 -12.22
N LYS A 161 -20.34 7.96 -12.40
CA LYS A 161 -19.51 9.08 -12.84
C LYS A 161 -20.06 9.56 -14.18
N LEU A 162 -20.81 10.65 -14.14
CA LEU A 162 -21.42 11.28 -15.29
C LEU A 162 -20.43 12.27 -15.90
N GLY A 163 -19.63 11.78 -16.84
CA GLY A 163 -19.10 12.60 -17.93
C GLY A 163 -17.72 13.24 -17.74
N ASN A 164 -16.95 13.12 -18.82
CA ASN A 164 -15.87 14.02 -19.28
C ASN A 164 -14.55 14.06 -18.50
N ASP A 165 -14.29 13.13 -17.59
CA ASP A 165 -12.94 12.97 -17.06
C ASP A 165 -12.07 12.28 -18.12
N TRP A 166 -10.79 12.64 -18.18
CA TRP A 166 -9.77 12.12 -19.11
C TRP A 166 -9.41 10.64 -18.84
N GLU A 167 -10.41 9.82 -18.53
CA GLU A 167 -10.34 8.52 -17.89
C GLU A 167 -10.19 7.39 -18.89
N GLY A 168 -9.10 6.63 -18.73
CA GLY A 168 -8.83 5.35 -19.38
C GLY A 168 -9.79 4.26 -18.99
N ARG A 169 -10.95 4.22 -19.66
CA ARG A 169 -11.99 3.21 -19.48
C ARG A 169 -11.48 1.80 -19.86
N MET A 170 -11.04 1.06 -18.85
CA MET A 170 -10.97 -0.41 -18.89
C MET A 170 -12.28 -0.96 -18.34
N ASP A 171 -13.30 -1.05 -19.19
CA ASP A 171 -14.65 -1.47 -18.77
C ASP A 171 -14.66 -2.97 -18.40
N GLY A 172 -14.47 -3.24 -17.11
CA GLY A 172 -14.86 -4.48 -16.42
C GLY A 172 -16.11 -4.28 -15.55
N ARG A 173 -16.49 -5.28 -14.74
CA ARG A 173 -17.77 -5.36 -13.99
C ARG A 173 -18.17 -4.02 -13.34
N GLY A 174 -19.41 -3.60 -13.60
CA GLY A 174 -19.95 -2.31 -13.15
C GLY A 174 -19.72 -2.06 -11.66
N GLY A 175 -18.92 -1.03 -11.35
CA GLY A 175 -18.62 -0.57 -10.00
C GLY A 175 -17.20 -0.85 -9.49
N PHE A 176 -16.42 -1.72 -10.13
CA PHE A 176 -15.04 -2.00 -9.68
C PHE A 176 -14.01 -1.07 -10.37
N PRO A 177 -13.10 -0.40 -9.63
CA PRO A 177 -12.09 0.50 -10.20
C PRO A 177 -10.93 -0.28 -10.87
N HIS A 178 -11.21 -0.87 -12.04
CA HIS A 178 -10.25 -1.68 -12.79
C HIS A 178 -9.00 -0.90 -13.20
N HIS A 179 -9.15 0.38 -13.58
CA HIS A 179 -8.04 1.24 -13.97
C HIS A 179 -7.06 1.49 -12.82
N GLU A 180 -7.56 1.79 -11.62
CA GLU A 180 -6.72 2.02 -10.44
C GLU A 180 -6.01 0.76 -9.97
N LEU A 181 -6.71 -0.39 -9.99
CA LEU A 181 -6.05 -1.65 -9.69
C LEU A 181 -4.97 -1.97 -10.72
N ALA A 182 -5.24 -1.78 -12.01
CA ALA A 182 -4.28 -2.02 -13.08
C ALA A 182 -3.05 -1.12 -12.94
N SER A 183 -3.23 0.16 -12.65
CA SER A 183 -2.11 1.09 -12.44
C SER A 183 -1.29 0.70 -11.21
N PHE A 184 -1.93 0.30 -10.11
CA PHE A 184 -1.24 -0.19 -8.91
C PHE A 184 -0.45 -1.48 -9.17
N LEU A 185 -1.04 -2.46 -9.85
CA LEU A 185 -0.36 -3.71 -10.22
C LEU A 185 0.82 -3.45 -11.19
N SER A 186 0.68 -2.49 -12.11
CA SER A 186 1.76 -2.10 -13.02
C SER A 186 2.95 -1.51 -12.28
N ALA A 187 2.68 -0.69 -11.26
CA ALA A 187 3.70 -0.13 -10.39
C ALA A 187 4.41 -1.22 -9.57
N LEU A 188 3.65 -2.20 -9.04
CA LEU A 188 4.23 -3.35 -8.34
C LEU A 188 5.11 -4.21 -9.24
N LEU A 189 4.67 -4.46 -10.48
CA LEU A 189 5.45 -5.22 -11.44
C LEU A 189 6.74 -4.47 -11.79
N SER A 190 6.64 -3.18 -12.07
CA SER A 190 7.80 -2.30 -12.33
C SER A 190 8.80 -2.31 -11.16
N PHE A 191 8.29 -2.18 -9.94
CA PHE A 191 9.09 -2.20 -8.72
C PHE A 191 9.73 -3.58 -8.46
N SER A 192 9.01 -4.68 -8.73
CA SER A 192 9.58 -6.03 -8.63
C SER A 192 10.74 -6.25 -9.62
N CYS A 193 10.61 -5.74 -10.86
CA CYS A 193 11.70 -5.75 -11.83
C CYS A 193 12.89 -4.91 -11.36
N ALA A 194 12.66 -3.76 -10.72
CA ALA A 194 13.72 -2.93 -10.14
C ALA A 194 14.49 -3.68 -9.04
N ILE A 195 13.78 -4.36 -8.13
CA ILE A 195 14.40 -5.14 -7.05
C ILE A 195 15.26 -6.26 -7.62
N VAL A 196 14.70 -7.04 -8.55
CA VAL A 196 15.42 -8.18 -9.16
C VAL A 196 16.66 -7.69 -9.92
N LEU A 197 16.52 -6.67 -10.78
CA LEU A 197 17.65 -6.15 -11.54
C LEU A 197 18.69 -5.45 -10.67
N GLY A 198 18.28 -4.73 -9.62
CA GLY A 198 19.19 -4.13 -8.65
C GLY A 198 19.98 -5.19 -7.88
N PHE A 199 19.32 -6.27 -7.46
CA PHE A 199 20.01 -7.39 -6.84
C PHE A 199 20.96 -8.11 -7.81
N LEU A 200 20.58 -8.27 -9.07
CA LEU A 200 21.46 -8.87 -10.08
C LEU A 200 22.68 -7.98 -10.37
N ASP A 201 22.54 -6.65 -10.32
CA ASP A 201 23.67 -5.71 -10.43
C ASP A 201 24.65 -5.88 -9.25
N ASP A 202 24.13 -6.01 -8.03
CA ASP A 202 24.93 -6.29 -6.83
C ASP A 202 25.67 -7.64 -6.92
N VAL A 203 25.02 -8.69 -7.45
CA VAL A 203 25.61 -10.05 -7.52
C VAL A 203 26.64 -10.19 -8.64
N PHE A 204 26.36 -9.63 -9.81
CA PHE A 204 27.22 -9.81 -10.99
C PHE A 204 28.27 -8.71 -11.17
N ASP A 205 28.26 -7.67 -10.32
CA ASP A 205 29.10 -6.47 -10.41
C ASP A 205 29.22 -5.97 -11.87
N ILE A 206 28.06 -5.65 -12.44
CA ILE A 206 27.96 -5.41 -13.88
C ILE A 206 28.67 -4.09 -14.24
N ARG A 207 29.35 -4.08 -15.39
CA ARG A 207 30.00 -2.88 -15.94
C ARG A 207 28.99 -1.73 -16.13
N TRP A 208 29.42 -0.51 -15.81
CA TRP A 208 28.57 0.71 -15.79
C TRP A 208 27.65 0.93 -17.01
N ARG A 209 28.06 0.49 -18.22
CA ARG A 209 27.26 0.64 -19.45
C ARG A 209 25.93 -0.12 -19.39
N TYR A 210 25.89 -1.25 -18.70
CA TYR A 210 24.69 -2.07 -18.54
C TYR A 210 23.86 -1.67 -17.32
N LYS A 211 24.36 -0.75 -16.47
CA LYS A 211 23.58 -0.17 -15.38
C LYS A 211 22.55 0.85 -15.87
N LEU A 212 22.86 1.57 -16.96
CA LEU A 212 21.98 2.57 -17.57
C LEU A 212 20.60 2.04 -18.05
N PRO A 213 20.48 0.87 -18.71
CA PRO A 213 19.19 0.36 -19.14
C PRO A 213 18.33 -0.27 -18.02
N ILE A 214 18.88 -0.55 -16.83
CA ILE A 214 18.15 -1.23 -15.74
C ILE A 214 16.87 -0.48 -15.35
N PRO A 215 16.90 0.84 -15.09
CA PRO A 215 15.68 1.59 -14.75
C PRO A 215 14.69 1.66 -15.92
N VAL A 216 15.19 1.73 -17.16
CA VAL A 216 14.35 1.80 -18.36
C VAL A 216 13.53 0.52 -18.49
N ILE A 217 14.18 -0.64 -18.39
CA ILE A 217 13.51 -1.95 -18.47
C ILE A 217 12.51 -2.11 -17.33
N SER A 218 12.89 -1.72 -16.10
CA SER A 218 12.00 -1.75 -14.95
C SER A 218 10.76 -0.88 -15.14
N SER A 219 10.83 0.25 -15.84
CA SER A 219 9.69 1.16 -16.04
C SER A 219 8.67 0.72 -17.10
N ILE A 220 8.98 -0.30 -17.91
CA ILE A 220 8.13 -0.76 -19.03
C ILE A 220 6.69 -1.11 -18.59
N PRO A 221 6.45 -1.88 -17.51
CA PRO A 221 5.09 -2.23 -17.09
C PRO A 221 4.23 -1.01 -16.79
N LEU A 222 4.82 -0.01 -16.13
CA LEU A 222 4.15 1.24 -15.77
C LEU A 222 3.80 2.04 -17.03
N LEU A 223 4.73 2.14 -17.98
CA LEU A 223 4.50 2.82 -19.26
C LEU A 223 3.39 2.15 -20.09
N MET A 224 3.35 0.83 -20.11
CA MET A 224 2.33 0.07 -20.84
C MET A 224 0.92 0.30 -20.28
N VAL A 225 0.77 0.35 -18.95
CA VAL A 225 -0.54 0.62 -18.34
C VAL A 225 -0.93 2.09 -18.46
N TYR A 226 0.02 3.02 -18.40
CA TYR A 226 -0.24 4.42 -18.69
C TYR A 226 -0.75 4.62 -20.13
N TYR A 227 -0.11 3.96 -21.11
CA TYR A 227 -0.55 3.99 -22.51
C TYR A 227 -1.91 3.31 -22.70
N ALA A 228 -2.11 2.10 -22.15
CA ALA A 228 -3.36 1.36 -22.26
C ALA A 228 -4.54 2.06 -21.57
N GLY A 229 -4.25 2.83 -20.51
CA GLY A 229 -5.19 3.70 -19.82
C GLY A 229 -5.41 5.06 -20.48
N GLY A 230 -4.94 5.29 -21.72
CA GLY A 230 -5.16 6.55 -22.43
C GLY A 230 -4.56 7.78 -21.74
N GLY A 231 -3.44 7.62 -21.02
CA GLY A 231 -2.80 8.69 -20.27
C GLY A 231 -2.42 9.89 -21.16
N GLY A 232 -2.77 11.10 -20.72
CA GLY A 232 -2.55 12.32 -21.48
C GLY A 232 -1.08 12.73 -21.54
N THR A 233 -0.54 12.89 -22.74
CA THR A 233 0.88 13.23 -22.98
C THR A 233 1.20 14.73 -22.90
N SER A 234 0.20 15.55 -22.60
CA SER A 234 0.35 17.01 -22.44
C SER A 234 1.05 17.35 -21.12
N VAL A 235 2.13 18.14 -21.20
CA VAL A 235 2.90 18.60 -20.03
C VAL A 235 2.69 20.09 -19.82
N VAL A 236 2.37 20.49 -18.58
CA VAL A 236 2.34 21.90 -18.18
C VAL A 236 3.74 22.32 -17.75
N VAL A 237 4.30 23.33 -18.42
CA VAL A 237 5.59 23.90 -18.05
C VAL A 237 5.36 24.87 -16.88
N PRO A 238 6.02 24.68 -15.72
CA PRO A 238 5.88 25.63 -14.61
C PRO A 238 6.41 27.00 -15.06
N GLY A 239 5.60 28.04 -14.85
CA GLY A 239 6.00 29.41 -15.16
C GLY A 239 7.15 29.87 -14.27
N ILE A 240 8.13 30.57 -14.84
CA ILE A 240 9.18 31.25 -14.06
C ILE A 240 8.52 32.40 -13.30
N VAL A 241 8.47 32.31 -11.98
CA VAL A 241 8.04 33.42 -11.12
C VAL A 241 9.17 34.44 -11.06
N PHE A 242 9.14 35.44 -11.94
CA PHE A 242 9.94 36.64 -11.75
C PHE A 242 9.29 37.49 -10.65
N SER A 243 9.86 37.46 -9.45
CA SER A 243 9.54 38.45 -8.41
C SER A 243 10.12 39.79 -8.85
N THR A 244 9.31 40.65 -9.47
CA THR A 244 9.68 42.05 -9.68
C THR A 244 9.73 42.73 -8.31
N VAL A 245 10.95 43.03 -7.87
CA VAL A 245 11.25 43.90 -6.71
C VAL A 245 10.90 45.34 -7.05
#